data_AF-A0A8U0MA55-F1
#
_entry.id   AF-A0A8U0MA55-F1
#
_cell.length_a   1.000
_cell.length_b   1.000
_cell.length_c   1.000
_cell.angle_alpha   90.00
_cell.angle_beta   90.00
_cell.angle_gamma   90.00
#
_symmetry.space_group_name_H-M   'P 1'
#
loop_
_entity.id
_entity.type
_entity.pdbx_description
1 polymer ?
#
loop_
_entity_poly.entity_id
_entity_poly.type
_entity_poly.pdbx_seq_one_letter_code
_entity_poly.pdbx_strand_id
1 'polypeptide(L)'
;MQTDTTTRHSHTLHPLRFSLNVLYTARLLIGMNADELKSEDCLDAVDERIEEFTDELIATELLHEAAVLAGDVLPVQENSSER
;
A
#
# COMPACT_ATOMS: atom_id res chain seq x y z
N MET A 1 -1.02 24.23 -4.23
CA MET A 1 -0.11 23.13 -4.60
C MET A 1 0.32 22.48 -3.32
N GLN A 2 -0.29 21.36 -2.93
CA GLN A 2 0.23 20.56 -1.82
C GLN A 2 1.55 19.98 -2.32
N THR A 3 2.66 20.42 -1.76
CA THR A 3 3.96 19.78 -1.96
C THR A 3 3.86 18.39 -1.34
N ASP A 4 3.82 17.33 -2.17
CA ASP A 4 3.89 15.96 -1.69
C ASP A 4 5.20 15.81 -0.91
N THR A 5 5.06 15.90 0.41
CA THR A 5 6.20 15.90 1.32
C THR A 5 6.72 14.48 1.33
N THR A 6 7.91 14.27 0.79
CA THR A 6 8.45 12.92 0.63
C THR A 6 9.24 12.56 1.88
N THR A 7 9.03 11.35 2.40
CA THR A 7 9.79 10.78 3.52
C THR A 7 10.42 9.47 3.08
N ARG A 8 11.28 8.89 3.92
CA ARG A 8 11.78 7.53 3.69
C ARG A 8 10.68 6.47 3.63
N HIS A 9 9.48 6.72 4.16
CA HIS A 9 8.37 5.75 4.14
C HIS A 9 7.47 5.90 2.90
N SER A 10 7.55 7.03 2.20
CA SER A 10 6.68 7.35 1.08
C SER A 10 6.86 6.41 -0.12
N HIS A 11 8.06 5.87 -0.32
CA HIS A 11 8.35 4.96 -1.44
C HIS A 11 7.66 3.58 -1.28
N THR A 12 7.33 3.19 -0.05
CA THR A 12 6.75 1.88 0.27
C THR A 12 5.21 1.93 0.25
N LEU A 13 4.61 3.11 0.43
CA LEU A 13 3.16 3.31 0.41
C LEU A 13 2.52 2.94 -0.93
N HIS A 14 3.12 3.36 -2.05
CA HIS A 14 2.54 3.11 -3.36
C HIS A 14 2.52 1.61 -3.73
N PRO A 15 3.63 0.85 -3.54
CA PRO A 15 3.60 -0.61 -3.67
C PRO A 15 2.57 -1.29 -2.78
N LEU A 16 2.46 -0.92 -1.49
CA LEU A 16 1.51 -1.53 -0.56
C LEU A 16 0.06 -1.32 -1.01
N ARG A 17 -0.30 -0.10 -1.41
CA ARG A 17 -1.63 0.22 -1.95
C ARG A 17 -1.92 -0.55 -3.25
N PHE A 18 -0.92 -0.69 -4.13
CA PHE A 18 -1.07 -1.49 -5.35
C PHE A 18 -1.32 -2.97 -5.03
N SER A 19 -0.52 -3.56 -4.16
CA SER A 19 -0.67 -4.96 -3.73
C SER A 19 -2.04 -5.21 -3.11
N LEU A 20 -2.52 -4.30 -2.27
CA LEU A 20 -3.85 -4.40 -1.65
C LEU A 20 -4.97 -4.39 -2.70
N ASN A 21 -4.88 -3.55 -3.73
CA ASN A 21 -5.85 -3.56 -4.84
C ASN A 21 -5.85 -4.89 -5.62
N VAL A 22 -4.67 -5.49 -5.82
CA VAL A 22 -4.54 -6.80 -6.47
C VAL A 22 -5.20 -7.88 -5.61
N LEU A 23 -4.97 -7.87 -4.29
CA LEU A 23 -5.58 -8.82 -3.36
C LEU A 23 -7.11 -8.71 -3.34
N TYR A 24 -7.67 -7.49 -3.29
CA TYR A 24 -9.11 -7.29 -3.40
C TYR A 24 -9.69 -7.77 -4.74
N THR A 25 -8.95 -7.56 -5.83
CA THR A 25 -9.35 -8.07 -7.15
C THR A 25 -9.32 -9.60 -7.19
N ALA A 26 -8.26 -10.23 -6.65
CA ALA A 26 -8.16 -11.67 -6.54
C ALA A 26 -9.32 -12.25 -5.72
N ARG A 27 -9.62 -11.64 -4.57
CA ARG A 27 -10.74 -12.04 -3.72
C ARG A 27 -12.08 -11.94 -4.43
N LEU A 28 -12.32 -10.86 -5.18
CA LEU A 28 -13.52 -10.71 -6.00
C LEU A 28 -13.63 -11.83 -7.04
N LEU A 29 -12.55 -12.11 -7.76
CA LEU A 29 -12.52 -13.16 -8.79
C LEU A 29 -12.79 -14.55 -8.20
N ILE A 30 -12.21 -14.87 -7.04
CA ILE A 30 -12.47 -16.15 -6.35
C ILE A 30 -13.95 -16.23 -5.95
N GLY A 31 -14.50 -15.14 -5.39
CA GLY A 31 -15.92 -15.08 -5.03
C GLY A 31 -16.88 -15.24 -6.22
N MET A 32 -16.49 -14.79 -7.41
CA MET A 32 -17.26 -14.96 -8.64
C MET A 32 -17.18 -16.39 -9.22
N ASN A 33 -16.04 -17.07 -9.07
CA ASN A 33 -15.81 -18.43 -9.59
C ASN A 33 -16.15 -19.51 -8.54
N ALA A 34 -17.26 -19.23 -7.86
CA ALA A 34 -17.74 -19.83 -6.63
C ALA A 34 -17.92 -21.37 -6.65
N ASP A 35 -17.97 -22.02 -7.80
CA ASP A 35 -18.20 -23.47 -7.88
C ASP A 35 -16.93 -24.26 -8.24
N GLU A 36 -15.85 -23.60 -8.71
CA GLU A 36 -14.59 -24.24 -9.09
C GLU A 36 -13.43 -23.94 -8.11
N LEU A 37 -13.48 -22.81 -7.40
CA LEU A 37 -12.38 -22.30 -6.57
C LEU A 37 -12.72 -22.13 -5.08
N LYS A 38 -13.94 -22.49 -4.65
CA LYS A 38 -14.35 -22.45 -3.22
C LYS A 38 -13.75 -23.60 -2.40
N SER A 39 -12.43 -23.65 -2.30
CA SER A 39 -11.87 -24.14 -1.04
C SER A 39 -12.05 -23.00 -0.04
N GLU A 40 -12.79 -23.21 1.05
CA GLU A 40 -12.90 -22.21 2.14
C GLU A 40 -11.49 -21.73 2.55
N ASP A 41 -10.53 -22.65 2.60
CA ASP A 41 -9.09 -22.39 2.83
C ASP A 41 -8.46 -21.35 1.89
N CYS A 42 -8.93 -21.24 0.63
CA CYS A 42 -8.36 -20.31 -0.35
C CYS A 42 -8.86 -18.87 -0.11
N LEU A 43 -10.14 -18.72 0.27
CA LEU A 43 -10.70 -17.43 0.63
C LEU A 43 -10.09 -16.92 1.92
N ASP A 44 -9.98 -17.79 2.93
CA ASP A 44 -9.38 -17.45 4.22
C ASP A 44 -7.92 -17.02 4.06
N ALA A 45 -7.14 -17.74 3.24
CA ALA A 45 -5.75 -17.36 2.96
C ALA A 45 -5.63 -16.00 2.26
N VAL A 46 -6.56 -15.64 1.35
CA VAL A 46 -6.56 -14.32 0.71
C VAL A 46 -6.99 -13.23 1.69
N ASP A 47 -7.96 -13.53 2.56
CA ASP A 47 -8.42 -12.61 3.61
C ASP A 47 -7.31 -12.31 4.63
N GLU A 48 -6.58 -13.33 5.08
CA GLU A 48 -5.40 -13.16 5.96
C GLU A 48 -4.34 -12.25 5.30
N ARG A 49 -4.11 -12.41 3.99
CA ARG A 49 -3.17 -11.55 3.26
C ARG A 49 -3.66 -10.11 3.13
N ILE A 50 -4.96 -9.90 2.95
CA ILE A 50 -5.55 -8.56 2.94
C ILE A 50 -5.34 -7.90 4.29
N GLU A 51 -5.54 -8.62 5.39
CA GLU A 51 -5.30 -8.12 6.76
C GLU A 51 -3.84 -7.75 6.97
N GLU A 52 -2.89 -8.65 6.67
CA GLU A 52 -1.45 -8.40 6.78
C GLU A 52 -1.00 -7.13 6.05
N PHE A 53 -1.42 -6.97 4.78
CA PHE A 53 -1.06 -5.80 3.97
C PHE A 53 -1.75 -4.52 4.44
N THR A 54 -2.96 -4.63 4.99
CA THR A 54 -3.68 -3.48 5.53
C THR A 54 -2.98 -2.96 6.79
N ASP A 55 -2.57 -3.86 7.68
CA ASP A 55 -1.80 -3.50 8.88
C ASP A 55 -0.47 -2.83 8.53
N GLU A 56 0.27 -3.40 7.58
CA GLU A 56 1.54 -2.83 7.11
C GLU A 56 1.34 -1.45 6.47
N LEU A 57 0.29 -1.29 5.66
CA LEU A 57 -0.05 0.00 5.04
C LEU A 57 -0.35 1.05 6.10
N ILE A 58 -1.20 0.75 7.08
CA ILE A 58 -1.55 1.68 8.16
C ILE A 58 -0.31 2.05 8.98
N ALA A 59 0.51 1.06 9.35
CA ALA A 59 1.76 1.31 10.08
C ALA A 59 2.70 2.23 9.29
N THR A 60 2.83 2.01 7.98
CA THR A 60 3.68 2.82 7.11
C THR A 60 3.13 4.24 6.93
N GLU A 61 1.81 4.42 6.85
CA GLU A 61 1.16 5.74 6.80
C GLU A 61 1.38 6.51 8.10
N LEU A 62 1.23 5.86 9.25
CA LEU A 62 1.51 6.47 10.55
C LEU A 62 2.99 6.90 10.69
N LEU A 63 3.93 6.05 10.24
CA LEU A 63 5.36 6.39 10.21
C LEU A 63 5.65 7.56 9.27
N HIS A 64 4.99 7.59 8.11
CA HIS A 64 5.11 8.69 7.17
C HIS A 64 4.64 10.01 7.80
N GLU A 65 3.46 10.04 8.42
CA GLU A 65 2.91 11.22 9.08
C GLU A 65 3.77 11.66 10.27
N ALA A 66 4.26 10.72 11.08
CA ALA A 66 5.16 11.01 12.19
C ALA A 66 6.50 11.61 11.71
N ALA A 67 7.06 11.08 10.62
CA ALA A 67 8.28 11.63 10.01
C ALA A 67 8.07 13.05 9.48
N VAL A 68 6.92 13.32 8.82
CA VAL A 68 6.54 14.67 8.41
C VAL A 68 6.44 15.61 9.61
N LEU A 69 5.79 15.19 10.70
CA LEU A 69 5.65 15.99 11.92
C LEU A 69 7.00 16.28 12.60
N ALA A 70 7.90 15.30 12.60
CA ALA A 70 9.25 15.45 13.13
C ALA A 70 10.18 16.26 12.22
N GLY A 71 9.77 16.56 10.99
CA GLY A 71 10.60 17.21 9.98
C GLY A 71 11.65 16.30 9.34
N ASP A 72 11.54 14.96 9.47
CA ASP A 72 12.37 13.99 8.73
C ASP A 72 11.83 13.83 7.30
N VAL A 73 11.93 14.91 6.55
CA VAL A 73 11.48 15.02 5.16
C VAL A 73 12.68 15.01 4.22
N LEU A 74 12.57 14.26 3.13
CA LEU A 74 13.58 14.23 2.09
C LEU A 74 13.51 15.54 1.29
N PRO A 75 14.66 16.10 0.86
CA PRO A 75 14.67 17.29 0.03
C PRO A 75 13.89 17.00 -1.26
N VAL A 76 12.99 17.91 -1.61
CA VAL A 76 12.32 17.89 -2.92
C VAL A 76 13.42 17.97 -3.97
N GLN A 77 13.56 16.93 -4.80
CA GLN A 77 14.42 17.01 -5.99
C GLN A 77 13.77 18.02 -6.95
N GLU A 78 14.15 19.29 -6.83
CA GLU A 78 14.03 20.20 -7.96
C GLU A 78 14.92 19.61 -9.05
N ASN A 79 14.30 19.12 -10.13
CA ASN A 79 15.02 18.83 -11.36
C ASN A 79 15.72 20.12 -11.79
N SER A 80 16.99 20.25 -11.45
CA SER A 80 17.92 21.18 -12.09
C SER A 80 18.13 20.71 -13.52
N SER A 81 17.11 20.93 -14.35
CA SER A 81 17.18 20.83 -15.80
C SER A 81 17.68 22.17 -16.34
N GLU A 82 18.86 22.59 -15.88
CA GLU A 82 19.72 23.46 -16.66
C GLU A 82 20.61 22.56 -17.52
N ARG A 83 20.19 22.32 -18.77
CA ARG A 83 21.02 22.28 -19.99
C ARG A 83 20.23 21.74 -21.18
#